data_AF-A0A1B9MPH6-F1
#
_entry.id   AF-A0A1B9MPH6-F1
#
_cell.length_a   1.000
_cell.length_b   1.000
_cell.length_c   1.000
_cell.angle_alpha   90.00
_cell.angle_beta   90.00
_cell.angle_gamma   90.00
#
_symmetry.space_group_name_H-M   'P 1'
#
loop_
_entity.id
_entity.type
_entity.pdbx_description
1 polymer ?
#
loop_
_entity_poly.entity_id
_entity_poly.type
_entity_poly.pdbx_seq_one_letter_code
_entity_poly.pdbx_strand_id
1 'polypeptide(L)' 'MGRFDSTKEKPIGMTSADGKTGFRIEYDERSGANISVFSGKKKGEHFLFDVIKPIVTKLQDLFNLASKHRRDS' A
#
# COMPACT_ATOMS: atom_id res chain seq x y z
N MET A 1 0.17 -7.12 0.30
CA MET A 1 1.59 -7.44 0.07
C MET A 1 2.05 -6.89 -1.26
N GLY A 2 3.26 -6.34 -1.30
CA GLY A 2 3.95 -5.96 -2.54
C GLY A 2 4.43 -7.19 -3.31
N ARG A 3 4.51 -7.07 -4.64
CA ARG A 3 4.91 -8.15 -5.56
C ARG A 3 6.32 -8.01 -6.12
N PHE A 4 6.96 -6.85 -5.95
CA PHE A 4 8.20 -6.50 -6.66
C PHE A 4 9.26 -5.90 -5.73
N ASP A 5 10.53 -6.17 -6.06
CA ASP A 5 11.74 -5.59 -5.45
C ASP A 5 11.75 -5.58 -3.92
N SER A 6 12.14 -4.44 -3.33
CA SER A 6 12.29 -4.22 -1.88
C SER A 6 10.97 -4.31 -1.09
N THR A 7 9.84 -4.40 -1.79
CA THR A 7 8.49 -4.50 -1.22
C THR A 7 7.88 -5.89 -1.34
N LYS A 8 8.60 -6.85 -1.95
CA LYS A 8 8.14 -8.22 -2.11
C LYS A 8 7.75 -8.80 -0.75
N GLU A 9 6.53 -9.32 -0.67
CA GLU A 9 5.95 -9.93 0.54
C GLU A 9 5.77 -8.99 1.73
N LYS A 10 6.10 -7.70 1.60
CA LYS A 10 5.86 -6.69 2.63
C LYS A 10 4.48 -6.08 2.48
N PRO A 11 3.82 -5.69 3.59
CA PRO A 11 2.63 -4.86 3.53
C PRO A 11 2.99 -3.49 2.94
N ILE A 12 2.19 -3.02 1.98
CA ILE A 12 2.37 -1.74 1.27
C ILE A 12 1.10 -0.89 1.35
N GLY A 13 0.27 -1.15 2.35
CA GLY A 13 -1.08 -0.62 2.51
C GLY A 13 -1.89 -1.53 3.43
N MET A 14 -3.21 -1.32 3.46
CA MET A 14 -4.11 -2.12 4.29
C MET A 14 -5.15 -2.84 3.44
N THR A 15 -5.57 -4.00 3.92
CA THR A 15 -6.65 -4.79 3.34
C THR A 15 -7.59 -5.26 4.43
N SER A 16 -8.88 -5.39 4.10
CA SER A 16 -9.87 -6.10 4.90
C SER A 16 -9.37 -7.49 5.28
N ALA A 17 -9.91 -8.05 6.37
CA ALA A 17 -9.56 -9.38 6.85
C ALA A 17 -9.76 -10.47 5.78
N ASP A 18 -10.74 -10.30 4.90
CA ASP A 18 -10.99 -11.19 3.76
C ASP A 18 -10.08 -10.94 2.55
N GLY A 19 -9.22 -9.92 2.61
CA GLY A 19 -8.30 -9.52 1.56
C GLY A 19 -8.95 -8.96 0.29
N LYS A 20 -10.28 -8.79 0.26
CA LYS A 20 -11.01 -8.41 -0.97
C LYS A 20 -11.04 -6.92 -1.19
N THR A 21 -11.05 -6.12 -0.14
CA THR A 21 -11.11 -4.66 -0.23
C THR A 21 -9.91 -4.04 0.45
N GLY A 22 -9.33 -3.00 -0.14
CA GLY A 22 -8.19 -2.32 0.46
C GLY A 22 -7.57 -1.28 -0.45
N PHE A 23 -6.39 -0.83 -0.04
CA PHE A 23 -5.57 0.09 -0.81
C PHE A 23 -4.10 -0.29 -0.73
N ARG A 24 -3.32 0.20 -1.70
CA ARG A 24 -1.87 0.06 -1.74
C ARG A 24 -1.25 1.39 -2.09
N ILE A 25 -0.12 1.70 -1.48
CA ILE A 25 0.73 2.82 -1.87
C ILE A 25 1.82 2.24 -2.76
N GLU A 26 1.90 2.73 -3.99
CA GLU A 26 2.79 2.22 -5.03
C GLU A 26 3.59 3.37 -5.65
N TYR A 27 4.74 3.04 -6.21
CA TYR A 27 5.52 3.97 -7.03
C TYR A 27 5.76 3.30 -8.38
N ASP A 28 5.25 3.90 -9.44
CA ASP A 28 5.46 3.46 -10.82
C ASP A 28 6.36 4.49 -11.53
N GLU A 29 7.34 4.04 -12.32
CA GLU A 29 8.29 4.97 -12.96
C GLU A 29 7.64 5.85 -14.02
N ARG A 30 6.49 5.44 -14.60
CA ARG A 30 5.77 6.21 -15.61
C ARG A 30 4.75 7.15 -14.98
N SER A 31 4.10 6.72 -13.91
CA SER A 31 2.93 7.38 -13.32
C SER A 31 3.26 8.11 -12.00
N GLY A 32 4.43 7.86 -11.41
CA GLY A 32 4.83 8.40 -10.11
C GLY A 32 4.17 7.68 -8.94
N ALA A 33 4.17 8.36 -7.78
CA ALA A 33 3.58 7.85 -6.56
C ALA A 33 2.05 7.84 -6.65
N ASN A 34 1.44 6.73 -6.25
CA ASN A 34 0.00 6.55 -6.37
C ASN A 34 -0.59 5.66 -5.27
N ILE A 35 -1.85 5.91 -4.94
CA ILE A 35 -2.67 5.06 -4.08
C ILE A 35 -3.66 4.32 -4.97
N SER A 36 -3.50 3.00 -5.06
CA SER A 36 -4.40 2.10 -5.77
C SER A 36 -5.44 1.54 -4.80
N VAL A 37 -6.72 1.87 -5.00
CA VAL A 37 -7.85 1.32 -4.22
C VAL A 37 -8.49 0.16 -4.97
N PHE A 38 -8.97 -0.87 -4.26
CA PHE A 38 -9.63 -2.02 -4.88
C PHE A 38 -10.74 -2.61 -4.00
N SER A 39 -11.72 -3.24 -4.65
CA SER A 39 -12.77 -4.04 -3.99
C SER A 39 -13.14 -5.25 -4.85
N GLY A 40 -12.81 -6.45 -4.37
CA GLY A 40 -12.87 -7.69 -5.13
C GLY A 40 -12.03 -7.61 -6.41
N LYS A 41 -12.66 -7.85 -7.55
CA LYS A 41 -12.04 -7.71 -8.88
C LYS A 41 -12.13 -6.29 -9.45
N LYS A 42 -12.85 -5.38 -8.77
CA LYS A 42 -13.05 -4.00 -9.23
C LYS A 42 -11.83 -3.16 -8.85
N LYS A 43 -11.14 -2.63 -9.87
CA LYS A 43 -10.16 -1.56 -9.66
C LYS A 43 -10.94 -0.30 -9.28
N GLY A 44 -10.58 0.28 -8.14
CA GLY A 44 -11.09 1.56 -7.68
C GLY A 44 -10.33 2.70 -8.32
N GLU A 45 -10.48 3.88 -7.72
CA GLU A 45 -9.79 5.08 -8.14
C GLU A 45 -8.28 5.01 -7.85
N HIS A 46 -7.50 5.69 -8.68
CA HIS A 46 -6.06 5.86 -8.50
C HIS A 46 -5.81 7.30 -8.10
N PHE A 47 -5.28 7.50 -6.90
CA PHE A 47 -4.92 8.84 -6.41
C PHE A 47 -3.43 9.07 -6.63
N LEU A 48 -3.10 9.97 -7.54
CA LEU A 48 -1.72 10.41 -7.77
C LEU A 48 -1.33 11.46 -6.73
N PHE A 49 -0.07 11.44 -6.32
CA PHE A 49 0.48 12.47 -5.43
C PHE A 49 1.96 12.71 -5.73
N ASP A 50 2.41 13.95 -5.56
CA ASP A 50 3.74 14.36 -5.98
C ASP A 50 4.78 14.11 -4.88
N VAL A 51 5.38 12.92 -4.91
CA VAL A 51 6.52 12.56 -4.06
C VAL A 51 7.48 11.63 -4.79
N ILE A 52 8.73 11.61 -4.33
CA ILE A 52 9.77 10.71 -4.82
C ILE A 52 9.67 9.30 -4.23
N LYS A 53 10.20 8.31 -4.95
CA LYS A 53 10.24 6.88 -4.57
C LYS A 53 10.67 6.62 -3.11
N PRO A 54 11.73 7.27 -2.56
CA PRO A 54 12.12 7.06 -1.16
C PRO A 54 11.04 7.42 -0.13
N ILE A 55 10.20 8.42 -0.43
CA ILE A 55 9.08 8.79 0.45
C ILE A 55 8.01 7.71 0.40
N VAL A 56 7.70 7.16 -0.79
CA VAL A 56 6.77 6.04 -0.92
C VAL A 56 7.25 4.82 -0.13
N THR A 57 8.54 4.49 -0.20
CA THR A 57 9.10 3.39 0.60
C THR A 57 8.93 3.63 2.10
N LYS A 58 9.20 4.85 2.59
CA LYS A 58 8.94 5.21 4.00
C LYS A 58 7.46 5.06 4.38
N LEU A 59 6.53 5.44 3.50
CA LEU A 59 5.09 5.28 3.72
C LEU A 59 4.69 3.80 3.76
N GLN A 60 5.26 2.96 2.90
CA GLN A 60 5.03 1.51 2.90
C GLN A 60 5.53 0.86 4.20
N ASP A 61 6.69 1.30 4.71
CA ASP A 61 7.25 0.80 5.97
C ASP A 61 6.35 1.07 7.19
N LEU A 62 5.48 2.10 7.15
CA LEU A 62 4.49 2.35 8.21
C LEU A 62 3.51 1.17 8.37
N PHE A 63 3.29 0.39 7.32
CA PHE A 63 2.45 -0.81 7.36
C PHE A 63 3.24 -2.08 7.70
N ASN A 64 4.57 -2.01 7.64
CA ASN A 64 5.50 -3.10 7.96
C ASN A 64 5.86 -3.15 9.46
N LEU A 65 5.29 -2.28 10.27
CA LEU A 65 5.33 -2.43 11.71
C LEU A 65 4.68 -3.78 12.04
N ALA A 66 5.44 -4.67 12.68
CA ALA A 66 4.90 -5.86 13.34
C ALA A 66 3.60 -5.41 14.00
N SER A 67 2.51 -6.11 13.72
CA SER A 67 1.17 -5.85 14.23
C SER A 67 1.20 -5.80 15.76
N LYS A 68 1.71 -4.70 16.32
CA LYS A 68 1.51 -4.30 17.70
C LYS A 68 0.00 -4.21 17.74
N HIS A 69 -0.60 -5.19 18.40
CA HIS A 69 -1.95 -5.13 18.90
C HIS A 69 -2.22 -3.66 19.21
N ARG A 70 -3.00 -2.99 18.35
CA ARG A 70 -3.57 -1.71 18.75
C ARG A 70 -4.37 -2.12 19.96
N ARG A 71 -3.94 -1.66 21.15
CA ARG A 71 -4.69 -1.90 22.37
C ARG A 71 -6.06 -1.30 22.11
N ASP A 72 -7.07 -2.16 22.01
CA ASP A 72 -8.45 -1.75 22.02
C ASP A 72 -8.64 -0.94 23.31
N SER A 73 -9.05 0.31 23.15
CA SER A 73 -9.47 1.21 24.23
C SER A 73 -10.93 1.52 24.07
#